data_AF-A0A355SXN7-F1
#
_entry.id   AF-A0A355SXN7-F1
#
_cell.length_a   1.000
_cell.length_b   1.000
_cell.length_c   1.000
_cell.angle_alpha   90.00
_cell.angle_beta   90.00
_cell.angle_gamma   90.00
#
_symmetry.space_group_name_H-M   'P 1'
#
loop_
_entity.id
_entity.type
_entity.pdbx_description
1 polymer ?
#
loop_
_entity_poly.entity_id
_entity_poly.type
_entity_poly.pdbx_seq_one_letter_code
_entity_poly.pdbx_strand_id
1 'polypeptide(L)'
;MPMLTVDCVKGALTREQKGQLAEELTHVMLEIEGGQDTPFGRSISWVRFKEIEKEDWFIGGKSDDTYVAEVGKFLVELNVPEGSMNQERKSLATRAITDAILKTTGSEGIKGAGYSIWVQIFEWPEGHLGANGNTASLFGIAQLAGVPDDTPLFEFSRAYFDAKQRLLDGNGFPEGTAGRALVPYREAERQPS
;
A
#
# COMPACT_ATOMS: atom_id res chain seq x y z
N MET A 1 -8.26 0.90 -1.75
CA MET A 1 -7.96 0.56 -3.18
C MET A 1 -6.45 0.54 -3.35
N PRO A 2 -5.75 -0.41 -2.72
CA PRO A 2 -4.30 -0.46 -2.78
C PRO A 2 -3.84 -1.17 -4.05
N MET A 3 -2.67 -0.77 -4.56
CA MET A 3 -2.03 -1.44 -5.68
C MET A 3 -0.57 -1.72 -5.36
N LEU A 4 -0.17 -2.98 -5.54
CA LEU A 4 1.19 -3.43 -5.31
C LEU A 4 1.81 -3.93 -6.63
N THR A 5 2.98 -3.38 -6.97
CA THR A 5 3.81 -3.86 -8.08
C THR A 5 5.01 -4.60 -7.52
N VAL A 6 5.21 -5.85 -7.94
CA VAL A 6 6.42 -6.63 -7.62
C VAL A 6 7.28 -6.68 -8.86
N ASP A 7 8.37 -5.90 -8.87
CA ASP A 7 9.44 -6.04 -9.83
C ASP A 7 10.37 -7.18 -9.36
N CYS A 8 10.62 -8.15 -10.23
CA CYS A 8 11.54 -9.26 -9.96
C CYS A 8 12.32 -9.67 -11.23
N VAL A 9 13.41 -10.42 -11.06
CA VAL A 9 14.12 -10.99 -12.22
C VAL A 9 13.22 -12.00 -12.91
N LYS A 10 13.24 -11.99 -14.25
CA LYS A 10 12.47 -12.94 -15.06
C LYS A 10 12.77 -14.38 -14.68
N GLY A 11 11.71 -15.14 -14.40
CA GLY A 11 11.85 -16.53 -13.96
C GLY A 11 12.27 -16.72 -12.50
N ALA A 12 12.46 -15.65 -11.72
CA ALA A 12 12.72 -15.75 -10.27
C ALA A 12 11.55 -16.35 -9.50
N LEU A 13 10.32 -16.19 -10.02
CA LEU A 13 9.11 -16.80 -9.47
C LEU A 13 8.42 -17.64 -10.55
N THR A 14 8.08 -18.87 -10.19
CA THR A 14 7.17 -19.70 -11.00
C THR A 14 5.76 -19.11 -11.04
N ARG A 15 4.93 -19.57 -11.97
CA ARG A 15 3.52 -19.17 -12.04
C ARG A 15 2.75 -19.47 -10.74
N GLU A 16 3.04 -20.60 -10.12
CA GLU A 16 2.43 -21.00 -8.85
C GLU A 16 2.85 -20.07 -7.71
N GLN A 17 4.15 -19.78 -7.59
CA GLN A 17 4.67 -18.81 -6.62
C GLN A 17 4.10 -17.41 -6.82
N LYS A 18 3.94 -16.94 -8.06
CA LYS A 18 3.27 -15.66 -8.33
C LYS A 18 1.82 -15.67 -7.83
N GLY A 19 1.10 -16.79 -8.00
CA GLY A 19 -0.26 -16.94 -7.48
C GLY A 19 -0.33 -16.91 -5.96
N GLN A 20 0.54 -17.67 -5.29
CA GLN A 20 0.63 -17.70 -3.83
C GLN A 20 1.01 -16.35 -3.24
N LEU A 21 2.02 -15.69 -3.83
CA LEU A 21 2.45 -14.38 -3.38
C LEU A 21 1.40 -13.30 -3.65
N ALA A 22 0.69 -13.35 -4.78
CA ALA A 22 -0.42 -12.41 -5.01
C ALA A 22 -1.51 -12.54 -3.96
N GLU A 23 -1.89 -13.77 -3.60
CA GLU A 23 -2.89 -14.04 -2.56
C GLU A 23 -2.46 -13.48 -1.21
N GLU A 24 -1.23 -13.80 -0.78
CA GLU A 24 -0.67 -13.33 0.50
C GLU A 24 -0.57 -11.79 0.52
N LEU A 25 -0.08 -11.17 -0.55
CA LEU A 25 0.03 -9.71 -0.65
C LEU A 25 -1.34 -9.02 -0.69
N THR A 26 -2.35 -9.63 -1.30
CA THR A 26 -3.73 -9.13 -1.23
C THR A 26 -4.24 -9.15 0.21
N HIS A 27 -4.00 -10.22 0.96
CA HIS A 27 -4.36 -10.28 2.39
C HIS A 27 -3.65 -9.20 3.20
N VAL A 28 -2.34 -9.06 3.01
CA VAL A 28 -1.52 -8.02 3.66
C VAL A 28 -2.10 -6.63 3.40
N MET A 29 -2.43 -6.29 2.15
CA MET A 29 -3.03 -4.99 1.81
C MET A 29 -4.38 -4.75 2.51
N LEU A 30 -5.22 -5.77 2.64
CA LEU A 30 -6.52 -5.68 3.32
C LEU A 30 -6.35 -5.42 4.83
N GLU A 31 -5.41 -6.12 5.47
CA GLU A 31 -5.11 -5.92 6.89
C GLU A 31 -4.51 -4.53 7.18
N ILE A 32 -3.59 -4.06 6.34
CA ILE A 32 -2.91 -2.77 6.52
C ILE A 32 -3.89 -1.59 6.43
N GLU A 33 -4.82 -1.63 5.46
CA GLU A 33 -5.89 -0.63 5.35
C GLU A 33 -6.94 -0.77 6.47
N GLY A 34 -6.78 -1.75 7.38
CA GLY A 34 -7.72 -2.06 8.46
C GLY A 34 -9.07 -2.56 7.97
N GLY A 35 -9.13 -2.98 6.70
CA GLY A 35 -10.32 -3.50 6.07
C GLY A 35 -10.59 -4.94 6.46
N GLN A 36 -11.82 -5.39 6.22
CA GLN A 36 -12.17 -6.80 6.27
C GLN A 36 -11.86 -7.46 4.92
N ASP A 37 -11.48 -8.73 4.94
CA ASP A 37 -11.34 -9.56 3.74
C ASP A 37 -12.72 -9.86 3.14
N THR A 38 -13.25 -8.88 2.44
CA THR A 38 -14.58 -8.90 1.81
C THR A 38 -14.44 -9.01 0.29
N PRO A 39 -15.45 -9.55 -0.41
CA PRO A 39 -15.45 -9.58 -1.87
C PRO A 39 -15.22 -8.20 -2.50
N PHE A 40 -15.77 -7.13 -1.91
CA PHE A 40 -15.54 -5.77 -2.36
C PHE A 40 -14.09 -5.34 -2.15
N GLY A 41 -13.54 -5.48 -0.94
CA GLY A 41 -12.15 -5.14 -0.65
C GLY A 41 -11.17 -5.86 -1.58
N ARG A 42 -11.35 -7.16 -1.80
CA ARG A 42 -10.52 -7.94 -2.75
C ARG A 42 -10.62 -7.43 -4.18
N SER A 43 -11.81 -7.01 -4.64
CA SER A 43 -12.01 -6.54 -6.02
C SER A 43 -11.22 -5.27 -6.36
N ILE A 44 -10.84 -4.49 -5.34
CA ILE A 44 -10.11 -3.23 -5.46
C ILE A 44 -8.66 -3.29 -4.93
N SER A 45 -8.18 -4.48 -4.58
CA SER A 45 -6.81 -4.73 -4.10
C SER A 45 -6.02 -5.44 -5.19
N TRP A 46 -5.10 -4.73 -5.83
CA TRP A 46 -4.45 -5.21 -7.05
C TRP A 46 -2.98 -5.56 -6.80
N VAL A 47 -2.57 -6.74 -7.24
CA VAL A 47 -1.17 -7.16 -7.29
C VAL A 47 -0.78 -7.41 -8.74
N ARG A 48 0.33 -6.82 -9.19
CA ARG A 48 0.92 -7.08 -10.50
C ARG A 48 2.39 -7.43 -10.38
N PHE A 49 2.85 -8.32 -11.25
CA PHE A 49 4.26 -8.68 -11.38
C PHE A 49 4.85 -8.06 -12.64
N LYS A 50 6.07 -7.56 -12.54
CA LYS A 50 6.84 -7.07 -13.68
C LYS A 50 8.21 -7.73 -13.64
N GLU A 51 8.49 -8.48 -14.69
CA GLU A 51 9.74 -9.21 -14.83
C GLU A 51 10.77 -8.36 -15.58
N ILE A 52 11.97 -8.30 -15.04
CA ILE A 52 13.12 -7.61 -15.62
C ILE A 52 14.13 -8.67 -16.07
N GLU A 53 14.74 -8.51 -17.24
CA GLU A 53 15.83 -9.40 -17.67
C GLU A 53 17.03 -9.28 -16.70
N LYS A 54 17.74 -10.38 -16.44
CA LYS A 54 18.82 -10.40 -15.43
C LYS A 54 19.91 -9.36 -15.76
N GLU A 55 20.18 -9.18 -17.04
CA GLU A 55 21.17 -8.27 -17.60
C GLU A 55 20.78 -6.80 -17.49
N ASP A 56 19.49 -6.49 -17.25
CA ASP A 56 18.97 -5.13 -17.13
C ASP A 56 18.81 -4.67 -15.67
N TRP A 57 19.07 -5.55 -14.69
CA TRP A 57 18.97 -5.21 -13.27
C TRP A 57 20.35 -5.21 -12.59
N PHE A 58 20.88 -4.01 -12.35
CA PHE A 58 22.17 -3.81 -11.71
C PHE A 58 22.04 -3.45 -10.23
N ILE A 59 22.82 -4.11 -9.37
CA ILE A 59 23.02 -3.73 -7.97
C ILE A 59 24.53 -3.47 -7.78
N GLY A 60 24.88 -2.29 -7.25
CA GLY A 60 26.29 -1.90 -7.11
C GLY A 60 27.06 -1.83 -8.44
N GLY A 61 26.36 -1.56 -9.56
CA GLY A 61 26.96 -1.56 -10.90
C GLY A 61 27.23 -2.94 -11.49
N LYS A 62 26.70 -4.02 -10.89
CA LYS A 62 26.84 -5.40 -11.34
C LYS A 62 25.48 -6.03 -11.64
N SER A 63 25.37 -6.77 -12.75
CA SER A 63 24.17 -7.54 -13.11
C SER A 63 24.18 -8.97 -12.57
N ASP A 64 25.33 -9.45 -12.08
CA ASP A 64 25.47 -10.73 -11.39
C ASP A 64 24.95 -10.68 -9.94
N ASP A 65 25.22 -11.75 -9.19
CA ASP A 65 24.69 -11.94 -7.84
C ASP A 65 25.68 -11.49 -6.73
N THR A 66 26.76 -10.76 -7.09
CA THR A 66 27.82 -10.33 -6.15
C THR A 66 27.28 -9.57 -4.93
N TYR A 67 26.23 -8.77 -5.12
CA TYR A 67 25.61 -7.94 -4.07
C TYR A 67 24.14 -8.31 -3.81
N VAL A 68 23.73 -9.52 -4.22
CA VAL A 68 22.35 -9.99 -4.12
C VAL A 68 22.26 -10.94 -2.92
N ALA A 69 21.25 -10.75 -2.06
CA ALA A 69 21.01 -11.68 -0.96
C ALA A 69 20.31 -12.95 -1.48
N GLU A 70 20.23 -13.96 -0.62
CA GLU A 70 19.70 -15.29 -0.96
C GLU A 70 18.33 -15.27 -1.67
N VAL A 71 17.45 -14.34 -1.27
CA VAL A 71 16.11 -14.22 -1.84
C VAL A 71 16.11 -13.89 -3.34
N GLY A 72 17.16 -13.22 -3.85
CA GLY A 72 17.18 -12.62 -5.18
C GLY A 72 16.86 -11.12 -5.17
N LYS A 73 16.59 -10.54 -6.34
CA LYS A 73 16.34 -9.09 -6.51
C LYS A 73 14.83 -8.82 -6.53
N PHE A 74 14.34 -8.05 -5.56
CA PHE A 74 12.95 -7.64 -5.49
C PHE A 74 12.83 -6.14 -5.20
N LEU A 75 11.97 -5.47 -5.96
CA LEU A 75 11.51 -4.13 -5.68
C LEU A 75 9.99 -4.14 -5.64
N VAL A 76 9.43 -3.69 -4.53
CA VAL A 76 7.99 -3.64 -4.32
C VAL A 76 7.55 -2.19 -4.21
N GLU A 77 6.59 -1.80 -5.05
CA GLU A 77 5.93 -0.50 -4.97
C GLU A 77 4.51 -0.70 -4.43
N LEU A 78 4.26 -0.27 -3.19
CA LEU A 78 2.94 -0.23 -2.57
C LEU A 78 2.35 1.17 -2.76
N ASN A 79 1.27 1.26 -3.52
CA ASN A 79 0.52 2.48 -3.69
C ASN A 79 -0.77 2.44 -2.88
N VAL A 80 -1.03 3.49 -2.10
CA VAL A 80 -2.20 3.59 -1.22
C VAL A 80 -2.79 5.00 -1.25
N PRO A 81 -4.07 5.18 -0.87
CA PRO A 81 -4.62 6.51 -0.62
C PRO A 81 -3.84 7.23 0.50
N GLU A 82 -3.60 8.53 0.32
CA GLU A 82 -3.02 9.38 1.36
C GLU A 82 -3.84 9.33 2.65
N GLY A 83 -3.15 9.33 3.79
CA GLY A 83 -3.79 9.33 5.11
C GLY A 83 -4.37 7.97 5.52
N SER A 84 -4.26 6.93 4.69
CA SER A 84 -4.69 5.55 5.02
C SER A 84 -3.81 4.88 6.08
N MET A 85 -2.55 5.29 6.22
CA MET A 85 -1.59 4.68 7.14
C MET A 85 -0.79 5.71 7.92
N ASN A 86 -0.62 5.45 9.22
CA ASN A 86 0.43 6.09 10.02
C ASN A 86 1.79 5.39 9.81
N GLN A 87 2.85 5.91 10.42
CA GLN A 87 4.21 5.35 10.29
C GLN A 87 4.32 3.90 10.80
N GLU A 88 3.59 3.55 11.85
CA GLU A 88 3.59 2.20 12.42
C GLU A 88 3.02 1.18 11.42
N ARG A 89 1.86 1.50 10.82
CA ARG A 89 1.23 0.69 9.78
C ARG A 89 2.09 0.55 8.53
N LYS A 90 2.74 1.64 8.09
CA LYS A 90 3.74 1.59 7.01
C LYS A 90 4.87 0.61 7.33
N SER A 91 5.34 0.60 8.58
CA SER A 91 6.39 -0.32 9.01
C SER A 91 5.92 -1.78 9.10
N LEU A 92 4.68 -2.01 9.55
CA LEU A 92 4.05 -3.33 9.55
C LEU A 92 3.86 -3.85 8.12
N ALA A 93 3.41 -2.99 7.21
CA ALA A 93 3.26 -3.30 5.79
C ALA A 93 4.57 -3.76 5.16
N THR A 94 5.64 -2.98 5.33
CA THR A 94 6.96 -3.32 4.81
C THR A 94 7.45 -4.68 5.34
N ARG A 95 7.23 -4.98 6.62
CA ARG A 95 7.58 -6.28 7.20
C ARG A 95 6.78 -7.41 6.59
N ALA A 96 5.45 -7.29 6.57
CA ALA A 96 4.56 -8.34 6.07
C ALA A 96 4.82 -8.66 4.58
N ILE A 97 5.07 -7.63 3.76
CA ILE A 97 5.45 -7.80 2.35
C ILE A 97 6.79 -8.55 2.23
N THR A 98 7.78 -8.17 3.05
CA THR A 98 9.10 -8.81 3.05
C THR A 98 8.99 -10.28 3.45
N ASP A 99 8.24 -10.57 4.51
CA ASP A 99 8.03 -11.93 5.01
C ASP A 99 7.30 -12.81 3.97
N ALA A 100 6.28 -12.26 3.29
CA ALA A 100 5.57 -12.95 2.22
C ALA A 100 6.48 -13.36 1.05
N ILE A 101 7.42 -12.48 0.67
CA ILE A 101 8.41 -12.80 -0.38
C ILE A 101 9.36 -13.89 0.11
N LEU A 102 9.94 -13.73 1.30
CA LEU A 102 10.87 -14.72 1.88
C LEU A 102 10.22 -16.11 1.99
N LYS A 103 8.95 -16.17 2.39
CA LYS A 103 8.15 -17.39 2.44
C LYS A 103 7.98 -18.02 1.06
N THR A 104 7.59 -17.22 0.08
CA THR A 104 7.35 -17.68 -1.29
C THR A 104 8.62 -18.23 -1.96
N THR A 105 9.78 -17.62 -1.68
CA THR A 105 11.08 -18.05 -2.22
C THR A 105 11.74 -19.16 -1.40
N GLY A 106 11.17 -19.55 -0.25
CA GLY A 106 11.77 -20.53 0.67
C GLY A 106 13.01 -20.02 1.39
N SER A 107 13.16 -18.70 1.53
CA SER A 107 14.31 -18.03 2.16
C SER A 107 14.04 -17.59 3.61
N GLU A 108 12.92 -18.01 4.20
CA GLU A 108 12.57 -17.72 5.60
C GLU A 108 13.64 -18.23 6.58
N GLY A 109 13.84 -17.48 7.67
CA GLY A 109 14.80 -17.85 8.72
C GLY A 109 16.28 -17.69 8.35
N ILE A 110 16.61 -17.42 7.08
CA ILE A 110 17.98 -17.16 6.64
C ILE A 110 18.34 -15.71 7.00
N LYS A 111 19.32 -15.55 7.90
CA LYS A 111 19.77 -14.24 8.35
C LYS A 111 20.29 -13.41 7.16
N GLY A 112 19.65 -12.26 6.93
CA GLY A 112 20.03 -11.33 5.86
C GLY A 112 19.51 -11.68 4.47
N ALA A 113 18.70 -12.74 4.32
CA ALA A 113 18.13 -13.10 3.02
C ALA A 113 17.30 -11.99 2.39
N GLY A 114 16.68 -11.12 3.19
CA GLY A 114 15.87 -10.01 2.70
C GLY A 114 16.64 -8.73 2.30
N TYR A 115 17.98 -8.69 2.38
CA TYR A 115 18.72 -7.43 2.15
C TYR A 115 18.60 -6.86 0.73
N SER A 116 18.23 -7.68 -0.25
CA SER A 116 17.95 -7.26 -1.63
C SER A 116 16.45 -7.17 -1.96
N ILE A 117 15.59 -7.04 -0.93
CA ILE A 117 14.18 -6.67 -1.06
C ILE A 117 14.03 -5.22 -0.67
N TRP A 118 13.58 -4.38 -1.59
CA TRP A 118 13.22 -3.00 -1.31
C TRP A 118 11.71 -2.82 -1.39
N VAL A 119 11.11 -2.14 -0.41
CA VAL A 119 9.69 -1.77 -0.41
C VAL A 119 9.59 -0.25 -0.40
N GLN A 120 8.89 0.30 -1.40
CA GLN A 120 8.60 1.72 -1.55
C GLN A 120 7.10 1.93 -1.37
N ILE A 121 6.73 2.88 -0.51
CA ILE A 121 5.33 3.24 -0.28
C ILE A 121 5.07 4.59 -0.92
N PHE A 122 4.09 4.63 -1.81
CA PHE A 122 3.60 5.83 -2.47
C PHE A 122 2.18 6.13 -2.00
N GLU A 123 2.00 7.30 -1.41
CA GLU A 123 0.68 7.80 -1.02
C GLU A 123 0.13 8.69 -2.14
N TRP A 124 -1.00 8.31 -2.71
CA TRP A 124 -1.70 9.14 -3.68
C TRP A 124 -2.44 10.24 -2.94
N PRO A 125 -2.09 11.52 -3.16
CA PRO A 125 -2.77 12.61 -2.48
C PRO A 125 -4.27 12.54 -2.76
N GLU A 126 -5.08 12.88 -1.77
CA GLU A 126 -6.54 12.81 -1.89
C GLU A 126 -7.00 13.55 -3.17
N GLY A 127 -7.76 12.85 -4.01
CA GLY A 127 -8.18 13.34 -5.31
C GLY A 127 -7.35 12.92 -6.53
N HIS A 128 -6.22 12.23 -6.34
CA HIS A 128 -5.35 11.77 -7.44
C HIS A 128 -5.62 10.35 -7.90
N LEU A 129 -6.30 9.55 -7.08
CA LEU A 129 -6.77 8.24 -7.48
C LEU A 129 -8.13 8.37 -8.19
N GLY A 130 -8.29 7.72 -9.33
CA GLY A 130 -9.56 7.61 -10.03
C GLY A 130 -9.98 6.16 -10.26
N ALA A 131 -11.27 5.88 -10.12
CA ALA A 131 -11.88 4.59 -10.43
C ALA A 131 -13.22 4.80 -11.13
N ASN A 132 -13.50 4.02 -12.17
CA ASN A 132 -14.73 4.12 -12.97
C ASN A 132 -15.02 5.56 -13.46
N GLY A 133 -13.98 6.28 -13.91
CA GLY A 133 -14.08 7.66 -14.38
C GLY A 133 -14.34 8.72 -13.30
N ASN A 134 -14.38 8.33 -12.02
CA ASN A 134 -14.62 9.23 -10.89
C ASN A 134 -13.40 9.27 -9.98
N THR A 135 -13.17 10.41 -9.35
CA THR A 135 -12.13 10.56 -8.34
C THR A 135 -12.52 9.78 -7.08
N ALA A 136 -11.57 9.00 -6.57
CA ALA A 136 -11.70 8.26 -5.33
C ALA A 136 -11.27 9.09 -4.12
N SER A 137 -11.92 8.82 -2.99
CA SER A 137 -11.63 9.40 -1.68
C SER A 137 -11.35 8.29 -0.68
N LEU A 138 -10.40 8.46 0.24
CA LEU A 138 -10.18 7.49 1.31
C LEU A 138 -11.50 7.14 2.05
N PHE A 139 -12.23 8.15 2.50
CA PHE A 139 -13.49 7.96 3.23
C PHE A 139 -14.62 7.46 2.33
N GLY A 140 -14.65 7.86 1.05
CA GLY A 140 -15.61 7.32 0.09
C GLY A 140 -15.41 5.83 -0.17
N ILE A 141 -14.15 5.38 -0.28
CA ILE A 141 -13.80 3.95 -0.42
C ILE A 141 -14.26 3.18 0.82
N ALA A 142 -14.00 3.71 2.00
CA ALA A 142 -14.42 3.13 3.27
C ALA A 142 -15.94 2.92 3.36
N GLN A 143 -16.72 3.92 2.96
CA GLN A 143 -18.19 3.83 2.93
C GLN A 143 -18.67 2.71 1.99
N LEU A 144 -18.09 2.61 0.79
CA LEU A 144 -18.41 1.54 -0.15
C LEU A 144 -18.00 0.16 0.36
N ALA A 145 -16.92 0.09 1.14
CA ALA A 145 -16.46 -1.12 1.81
C ALA A 145 -17.27 -1.47 3.07
N GLY A 146 -18.24 -0.64 3.47
CA GLY A 146 -19.07 -0.87 4.65
C GLY A 146 -18.31 -0.72 5.97
N VAL A 147 -17.20 0.02 5.99
CA VAL A 147 -16.45 0.29 7.21
C VAL A 147 -17.24 1.30 8.07
N PRO A 148 -17.52 1.01 9.36
CA PRO A 148 -18.24 1.93 10.23
C PRO A 148 -17.51 3.27 10.40
N ASP A 149 -18.25 4.39 10.39
CA ASP A 149 -17.67 5.74 10.51
C ASP A 149 -16.96 5.97 11.86
N ASP A 150 -17.45 5.35 12.94
CA ASP A 150 -16.93 5.49 14.31
C ASP A 150 -15.73 4.57 14.60
N THR A 151 -15.26 3.82 13.60
CA THR A 151 -14.12 2.93 13.76
C THR A 151 -12.87 3.66 14.27
N PRO A 152 -12.10 3.05 15.19
CA PRO A 152 -10.78 3.55 15.59
C PRO A 152 -9.79 3.62 14.42
N LEU A 153 -10.02 2.82 13.36
CA LEU A 153 -9.21 2.81 12.14
C LEU A 153 -9.03 4.21 11.52
N PHE A 154 -10.06 5.06 11.60
CA PHE A 154 -10.04 6.40 11.00
C PHE A 154 -9.50 7.50 11.93
N GLU A 155 -9.10 7.20 13.17
CA GLU A 155 -8.58 8.22 14.08
C GLU A 155 -7.39 8.99 13.48
N PHE A 156 -6.42 8.25 12.94
CA PHE A 156 -5.27 8.85 12.27
C PHE A 156 -5.70 9.64 11.03
N SER A 157 -6.51 9.03 10.16
CA SER A 157 -6.94 9.64 8.90
C SER A 157 -7.72 10.94 9.12
N ARG A 158 -8.65 10.96 10.08
CA ARG A 158 -9.40 12.16 10.46
C ARG A 158 -8.47 13.25 10.97
N ALA A 159 -7.63 12.95 11.96
CA ALA A 159 -6.70 13.93 12.52
C ALA A 159 -5.73 14.48 11.46
N TYR A 160 -5.27 13.62 10.55
CA TYR A 160 -4.41 13.98 9.43
C TYR A 160 -5.09 14.96 8.47
N PHE A 161 -6.28 14.63 7.97
CA PHE A 161 -7.00 15.50 7.03
C PHE A 161 -7.50 16.79 7.67
N ASP A 162 -7.87 16.77 8.96
CA ASP A 162 -8.22 17.99 9.71
C ASP A 162 -7.05 18.95 9.82
N ALA A 163 -5.87 18.44 10.14
CA ALA A 163 -4.65 19.23 10.20
C ALA A 163 -4.28 19.78 8.82
N LYS A 164 -4.40 18.96 7.78
CA LYS A 164 -4.12 19.36 6.40
C LYS A 164 -5.11 20.41 5.89
N GLN A 165 -6.39 20.29 6.21
CA GLN A 165 -7.41 21.29 5.91
C GLN A 165 -7.06 22.64 6.54
N ARG A 166 -6.72 22.67 7.83
CA ARG A 166 -6.26 23.90 8.52
C ARG A 166 -5.01 24.50 7.88
N LEU A 167 -4.05 23.66 7.46
CA LEU A 167 -2.85 24.11 6.77
C LEU A 167 -3.21 24.80 5.43
N LEU A 168 -4.07 24.18 4.63
CA LEU A 168 -4.45 24.72 3.32
C LEU A 168 -5.26 26.02 3.45
N ASP A 169 -6.22 26.07 4.37
CA ASP A 169 -7.06 27.24 4.61
C ASP A 169 -6.26 28.40 5.20
N GLY A 170 -5.38 28.12 6.17
CA GLY A 170 -4.55 29.13 6.83
C GLY A 170 -3.47 29.76 5.94
N ASN A 171 -3.20 29.18 4.76
CA ASN A 171 -2.15 29.63 3.85
C ASN A 171 -2.65 30.05 2.46
N GLY A 172 -3.97 30.23 2.29
CA GLY A 172 -4.53 30.82 1.06
C GLY A 172 -4.39 29.94 -0.19
N PHE A 173 -4.38 28.61 -0.02
CA PHE A 173 -4.43 27.71 -1.18
C PHE A 173 -5.75 27.88 -1.94
N PRO A 174 -5.75 27.78 -3.29
CA PRO A 174 -6.98 27.89 -4.08
C PRO A 174 -8.07 26.90 -3.67
N GLU A 175 -9.33 27.30 -3.87
CA GLU A 175 -10.47 26.38 -3.76
C GLU A 175 -10.30 25.20 -4.73
N GLY A 176 -10.67 24.00 -4.28
CA GLY A 176 -10.49 22.77 -5.07
C GLY A 176 -9.07 22.22 -5.12
N THR A 177 -8.12 22.76 -4.35
CA THR A 177 -6.78 22.15 -4.19
C THR A 177 -6.90 20.70 -3.71
N ALA A 178 -6.27 19.77 -4.43
CA ALA A 178 -6.22 18.36 -4.07
C ALA A 178 -5.48 18.12 -2.74
N GLY A 179 -5.72 16.98 -2.11
CA GLY A 179 -5.23 16.68 -0.76
C GLY A 179 -6.18 17.09 0.36
N ARG A 180 -7.31 17.72 0.04
CA ARG A 180 -8.46 17.91 0.95
C ARG A 180 -9.35 16.68 0.89
N ALA A 181 -9.83 16.20 2.03
CA ALA A 181 -10.82 15.12 2.09
C ALA A 181 -12.02 15.46 1.17
N LEU A 182 -12.23 14.66 0.11
CA LEU A 182 -13.29 14.92 -0.86
C LEU A 182 -14.66 14.46 -0.37
N VAL A 183 -14.68 13.42 0.47
CA VAL A 183 -15.86 12.96 1.18
C VAL A 183 -15.70 13.32 2.65
N PRO A 184 -16.61 14.11 3.24
CA PRO A 184 -16.60 14.35 4.68
C PRO A 184 -16.80 13.03 5.42
N TYR A 185 -16.02 12.79 6.47
CA TYR A 185 -16.41 11.81 7.47
C TYR A 185 -17.59 12.42 8.25
N ARG A 186 -18.66 11.65 8.51
CA ARG A 186 -19.70 12.14 9.42
C ARG A 186 -19.05 12.30 10.78
N GLU A 187 -19.12 13.49 11.37
CA GLU A 187 -18.84 13.61 12.79
C GLU A 187 -19.80 12.63 13.48
N ALA A 188 -19.25 11.63 14.18
CA ALA A 188 -20.05 10.90 15.14
C ALA A 188 -20.69 11.97 16.02
N GLU A 189 -22.02 12.06 16.00
CA GLU A 189 -22.76 13.00 16.85
C GLU A 189 -22.15 12.89 18.24
N ARG A 190 -21.39 13.90 18.67
CA ARG A 190 -21.00 13.99 20.06
C ARG A 190 -22.32 14.08 20.80
N GLN A 191 -22.76 12.99 21.41
CA GLN A 191 -23.87 13.04 22.33
C GLN A 191 -23.55 14.18 23.32
N PRO A 192 -24.40 15.20 23.41
CA PRO A 192 -24.17 16.28 24.35
C PRO A 192 -24.09 15.67 25.75
N SER A 193 -23.01 16.02 26.45
CA SER A 193 -22.74 15.66 27.85
C SER A 193 -23.88 16.04 28.78
#